data_AF-A0AAD6RTU5-F1
#
_entry.id   AF-A0AAD6RTU5-F1
#
_cell.length_a   1.000
_cell.length_b   1.000
_cell.length_c   1.000
_cell.angle_alpha   90.00
_cell.angle_beta   90.00
_cell.angle_gamma   90.00
#
_symmetry.space_group_name_H-M   'P 1'
#
loop_
_entity.id
_entity.type
_entity.pdbx_description
1 polymer ?
#
loop_
_entity_poly.entity_id
_entity_poly.type
_entity_poly.pdbx_seq_one_letter_code
_entity_poly.pdbx_strand_id
1 'polypeptide(L)'
;MMTAAAFTILHQVGIVGIGVSGKTTISQKIFNNSKQLVDRFVKRVWVSISQIVSEIEIMKTTLKQLDQYVNGLDMAQTLPKIKRLLENKNCLAVIDDAVPKAGETERVQGYQRGRGDGVVA
;
A
#
# COMPACT_ATOMS: atom_id res chain seq x y z
N MET A 1 -34.81 5.18 -7.89
CA MET A 1 -34.02 4.98 -6.66
C MET A 1 -32.58 5.35 -6.98
N MET A 2 -32.08 6.47 -6.46
CA MET A 2 -30.72 6.96 -6.74
C MET A 2 -29.72 6.14 -5.93
N THR A 3 -28.75 5.53 -6.61
CA THR A 3 -27.58 4.94 -5.95
C THR A 3 -26.73 6.09 -5.41
N ALA A 4 -26.65 6.22 -4.09
CA ALA A 4 -25.67 7.09 -3.47
C ALA A 4 -24.27 6.57 -3.85
N ALA A 5 -23.48 7.38 -4.55
CA ALA A 5 -22.07 7.10 -4.73
C ALA A 5 -21.44 7.04 -3.34
N ALA A 6 -21.05 5.84 -2.90
CA ALA A 6 -20.36 5.68 -1.63
C ALA A 6 -19.04 6.47 -1.72
N PHE A 7 -18.97 7.58 -1.00
CA PHE A 7 -17.76 8.38 -0.89
C PHE A 7 -16.73 7.54 -0.12
N THR A 8 -15.81 6.92 -0.85
CA THR A 8 -14.72 6.13 -0.26
C THR A 8 -13.62 7.10 0.13
N ILE A 9 -13.42 7.30 1.43
CA ILE A 9 -12.33 8.14 1.94
C ILE A 9 -11.03 7.32 1.90
N LEU A 10 -10.04 7.81 1.17
CA LEU A 10 -8.69 7.25 1.15
C LEU A 10 -7.79 8.09 2.06
N HIS A 11 -7.21 7.46 3.09
CA HIS A 11 -6.19 8.06 3.94
C HIS A 11 -4.82 7.44 3.62
N GLN A 12 -3.83 8.28 3.31
CA GLN A 12 -2.46 7.86 3.01
C GLN A 12 -1.51 8.41 4.08
N VAL A 13 -0.61 7.57 4.57
CA VAL A 13 0.44 7.92 5.54
C VAL A 13 1.77 7.40 5.01
N GLY A 14 2.77 8.27 4.88
CA GLY A 14 4.13 7.91 4.49
C GLY A 14 5.04 7.73 5.71
N ILE A 15 5.88 6.69 5.71
CA ILE A 15 6.89 6.46 6.75
C ILE A 15 8.27 6.60 6.11
N VAL A 16 8.88 7.76 6.36
CA VAL A 16 10.09 8.23 5.68
C VAL A 16 11.29 8.15 6.61
N GLY A 17 12.47 7.83 6.08
CA GLY A 17 13.71 7.91 6.84
C GLY A 17 14.92 7.55 6.00
N ILE A 18 16.11 7.84 6.54
CA ILE A 18 17.40 7.54 5.91
C ILE A 18 17.70 6.02 6.07
N GLY A 19 18.64 5.45 5.32
CA GLY A 19 18.94 4.01 5.29
C GLY A 19 19.09 3.36 6.69
N VAL A 20 18.57 2.12 6.84
CA VAL A 20 18.52 1.32 8.08
C VAL A 20 17.80 1.98 9.27
N SER A 21 16.83 2.87 9.02
CA SER A 21 16.06 3.50 10.11
C SER A 21 14.91 2.65 10.69
N GLY A 22 14.80 1.36 10.33
CA GLY A 22 13.76 0.47 10.87
C GLY A 22 12.33 0.74 10.39
N LYS A 23 12.14 1.44 9.25
CA LYS A 23 10.82 1.73 8.65
C LYS A 23 9.97 0.48 8.48
N THR A 24 10.53 -0.53 7.82
CA THR A 24 9.90 -1.82 7.60
C THR A 24 9.54 -2.50 8.93
N THR A 25 10.38 -2.37 9.96
CA THR A 25 10.10 -2.90 11.30
C THR A 25 8.88 -2.25 11.95
N ILE A 26 8.73 -0.92 11.83
CA ILE A 26 7.55 -0.20 12.34
C ILE A 26 6.31 -0.62 11.57
N SER A 27 6.38 -0.66 10.23
CA SER A 27 5.28 -1.12 9.39
C SER A 27 4.84 -2.54 9.74
N GLN A 28 5.78 -3.47 9.98
CA GLN A 28 5.48 -4.84 10.37
C GLN A 28 4.75 -4.91 11.71
N LYS A 29 5.15 -4.10 12.70
CA LYS A 29 4.47 -4.03 14.00
C LYS A 29 3.04 -3.51 13.86
N ILE A 30 2.83 -2.48 13.03
CA ILE A 30 1.50 -1.92 12.76
C ILE A 30 0.61 -2.97 12.07
N PHE A 31 1.13 -3.64 11.04
CA PHE A 31 0.37 -4.62 10.27
C PHE A 31 -0.04 -5.87 11.07
N ASN A 32 0.89 -6.39 11.88
CA ASN A 32 0.71 -7.67 12.58
C ASN A 32 0.17 -7.56 14.01
N ASN A 33 0.58 -6.54 14.78
CA ASN A 33 0.50 -6.61 16.25
C ASN A 33 -0.43 -5.57 16.90
N SER A 34 -1.15 -4.77 16.11
CA SER A 34 -2.12 -3.82 16.69
C SER A 34 -3.53 -4.39 16.68
N LYS A 35 -3.99 -4.86 17.83
CA LYS A 35 -5.37 -5.38 18.03
C LYS A 35 -6.43 -4.41 17.49
N GLN A 36 -6.25 -3.11 17.73
CA GLN A 36 -7.15 -2.07 17.24
C GLN A 36 -7.20 -1.99 15.70
N LEU A 37 -6.08 -2.25 15.01
CA LEU A 37 -6.03 -2.26 13.54
C LEU A 37 -6.62 -3.55 12.97
N VAL A 38 -6.36 -4.68 13.62
CA VAL A 38 -6.99 -5.96 13.26
C VAL A 38 -8.51 -5.86 13.35
N ASP A 39 -9.03 -5.24 14.42
CA ASP A 39 -10.47 -5.09 14.64
C ASP A 39 -11.11 -4.05 13.69
N ARG A 40 -10.37 -2.99 13.33
CA ARG A 40 -10.88 -1.92 12.46
C ARG A 40 -10.85 -2.27 10.97
N PHE A 41 -9.82 -2.98 10.51
CA PHE A 41 -9.57 -3.25 9.10
C PHE A 41 -9.84 -4.70 8.73
N VAL A 42 -11.03 -4.92 8.16
CA VAL A 42 -11.52 -6.25 7.75
C VAL A 42 -10.61 -6.89 6.70
N LYS A 43 -10.05 -6.08 5.79
CA LYS A 43 -9.10 -6.53 4.78
C LYS A 43 -7.76 -5.84 4.97
N ARG A 44 -6.69 -6.63 4.96
CA ARG A 44 -5.32 -6.15 5.16
C ARG A 44 -4.43 -6.77 4.11
N VAL A 45 -3.62 -5.95 3.45
CA VAL A 45 -2.68 -6.40 2.42
C VAL A 45 -1.32 -5.74 2.63
N TRP A 46 -0.26 -6.51 2.42
CA TRP A 46 1.13 -6.07 2.45
C TRP A 46 1.73 -6.32 1.07
N VAL A 47 2.20 -5.26 0.42
CA VAL A 47 2.87 -5.33 -0.86
C VAL A 47 4.28 -4.80 -0.68
N SER A 48 5.27 -5.61 -1.05
CA SER A 48 6.65 -5.13 -1.20
C SER A 48 6.89 -4.80 -2.66
N ILE A 49 7.18 -3.52 -2.95
CA ILE A 49 7.51 -3.04 -4.30
C ILE A 49 9.03 -3.06 -4.44
N SER A 50 9.63 -4.25 -4.32
CA SER A 50 11.03 -4.38 -4.75
C SER A 50 11.12 -4.16 -6.27
N GLN A 51 12.27 -3.67 -6.76
CA GLN A 51 12.46 -3.21 -8.15
C GLN A 51 12.11 -4.23 -9.26
N ILE A 52 11.92 -5.51 -8.93
CA ILE A 52 11.79 -6.62 -9.88
C ILE A 52 10.34 -7.16 -9.95
N VAL A 53 9.42 -6.69 -9.11
CA VAL A 53 8.06 -7.27 -9.05
C VAL A 53 7.17 -6.67 -10.13
N SER A 54 6.59 -7.55 -10.96
CA SER A 54 5.63 -7.14 -11.99
C SER A 54 4.27 -6.75 -11.39
N GLU A 55 3.53 -5.85 -12.06
CA GLU A 55 2.18 -5.45 -11.61
C GLU A 55 1.24 -6.65 -11.43
N ILE A 56 1.32 -7.64 -12.32
CA ILE A 56 0.52 -8.86 -12.22
C ILE A 56 0.88 -9.68 -10.97
N GLU A 57 2.15 -9.74 -10.57
CA GLU A 57 2.56 -10.42 -9.33
C GLU A 57 2.06 -9.70 -8.08
N ILE A 58 2.07 -8.37 -8.09
CA ILE A 58 1.47 -7.57 -7.00
C ILE A 58 -0.01 -7.91 -6.87
N MET A 59 -0.75 -7.91 -7.97
CA MET A 59 -2.18 -8.20 -7.95
C MET A 59 -2.48 -9.65 -7.51
N LYS A 60 -1.71 -10.62 -8.00
CA LYS A 60 -1.83 -12.04 -7.60
C LYS A 60 -1.53 -12.22 -6.11
N THR A 61 -0.49 -11.56 -5.61
CA THR A 61 -0.10 -11.58 -4.19
C THR A 61 -1.18 -10.94 -3.32
N THR A 62 -1.75 -9.82 -3.77
CA THR A 62 -2.89 -9.16 -3.13
C THR A 62 -4.09 -10.10 -3.02
N LEU A 63 -4.46 -10.80 -4.11
CA LEU A 63 -5.55 -11.77 -4.08
C LEU A 63 -5.30 -12.93 -3.11
N LYS A 64 -4.07 -13.47 -3.06
CA LYS A 64 -3.71 -14.52 -2.10
C LYS A 64 -3.90 -14.07 -0.66
N GLN A 65 -3.52 -12.83 -0.34
CA GLN A 65 -3.72 -12.25 1.01
C GLN A 65 -5.18 -11.93 1.33
N LEU A 66 -6.04 -11.83 0.32
CA LEU A 66 -7.49 -11.69 0.47
C LEU A 66 -8.23 -13.05 0.48
N ASP A 67 -7.49 -14.14 0.68
CA ASP A 67 -7.97 -15.53 0.69
C ASP A 67 -8.63 -15.95 -0.62
N GLN A 68 -8.10 -15.48 -1.75
CA GLN A 68 -8.62 -15.82 -3.07
C GLN A 68 -7.70 -16.77 -3.81
N TYR A 69 -8.31 -17.72 -4.52
CA TYR A 69 -7.61 -18.58 -5.45
C TYR A 69 -7.24 -17.84 -6.74
N VAL A 70 -6.03 -18.11 -7.23
CA VAL A 70 -5.38 -17.39 -8.32
C VAL A 70 -4.86 -18.39 -9.35
N ASN A 71 -5.76 -19.02 -10.12
CA ASN A 71 -5.39 -19.85 -11.28
C ASN A 71 -5.88 -19.21 -12.57
N GLY A 72 -5.01 -19.13 -13.58
CA GLY A 72 -5.36 -18.72 -14.94
C GLY A 72 -5.84 -17.28 -15.10
N LEU A 73 -5.75 -16.44 -14.06
CA LEU A 73 -6.20 -15.05 -14.11
C LEU A 73 -5.15 -14.16 -14.81
N ASP A 74 -5.62 -13.43 -15.82
CA ASP A 74 -4.92 -12.29 -16.41
C ASP A 74 -5.17 -10.99 -15.61
N MET A 75 -4.50 -9.90 -16.00
CA MET A 75 -4.65 -8.60 -15.33
C MET A 75 -6.09 -8.05 -15.41
N ALA A 76 -6.75 -8.23 -16.55
CA ALA A 76 -8.11 -7.72 -16.80
C ALA A 76 -9.15 -8.37 -15.89
N GLN A 77 -8.93 -9.62 -15.46
CA GLN A 77 -9.78 -10.34 -14.54
C GLN A 77 -9.37 -10.12 -13.07
N THR A 78 -8.08 -9.88 -12.81
CA THR A 78 -7.54 -9.76 -11.45
C THR A 78 -7.94 -8.45 -10.79
N LEU A 79 -7.83 -7.31 -11.49
CA LEU A 79 -8.11 -5.99 -10.91
C LEU A 79 -9.57 -5.78 -10.50
N PRO A 80 -10.59 -6.13 -11.32
CA PRO A 80 -11.99 -6.03 -10.92
C PRO A 80 -12.32 -6.90 -9.71
N LYS A 81 -11.69 -8.07 -9.59
CA LYS A 81 -11.87 -8.97 -8.45
C LYS A 81 -11.33 -8.34 -7.16
N ILE A 82 -10.12 -7.76 -7.20
CA ILE A 82 -9.56 -7.00 -6.07
C ILE A 82 -10.51 -5.86 -5.69
N LYS A 83 -10.96 -5.07 -6.67
CA LYS A 83 -11.87 -3.94 -6.42
C LYS A 83 -13.14 -4.38 -5.67
N ARG A 84 -13.82 -5.42 -6.14
CA ARG A 84 -15.02 -5.98 -5.47
C ARG A 84 -14.73 -6.48 -4.06
N LEU A 85 -13.54 -7.02 -3.81
CA LEU A 85 -13.15 -7.51 -2.49
C LEU A 85 -12.86 -6.39 -1.50
N LEU A 86 -12.48 -5.21 -1.97
CA LEU A 86 -12.16 -4.04 -1.14
C LEU A 86 -13.34 -3.04 -1.05
N GLU A 87 -14.26 -3.08 -2.02
CA GLU A 87 -15.45 -2.23 -2.06
C GLU A 87 -16.25 -2.31 -0.75
N ASN A 88 -16.59 -1.13 -0.21
CA ASN A 88 -17.38 -0.95 1.01
C ASN A 88 -16.79 -1.65 2.25
N LYS A 89 -15.46 -1.85 2.29
CA LYS A 89 -14.76 -2.41 3.46
C LYS A 89 -13.68 -1.46 3.95
N ASN A 90 -13.50 -1.46 5.26
CA ASN A 90 -12.33 -0.83 5.86
C ASN A 90 -11.10 -1.69 5.52
N CYS A 91 -10.23 -1.15 4.67
CA CYS A 91 -9.05 -1.84 4.18
C CYS A 91 -7.78 -1.12 4.64
N LEU A 92 -6.75 -1.89 5.00
CA LEU A 92 -5.40 -1.40 5.24
C LEU A 92 -4.48 -1.98 4.17
N ALA A 93 -3.76 -1.12 3.46
CA ALA A 93 -2.70 -1.53 2.55
C ALA A 93 -1.38 -0.98 3.07
N VAL A 94 -0.40 -1.87 3.28
CA VAL A 94 0.98 -1.49 3.53
C VAL A 94 1.76 -1.70 2.26
N ILE A 95 2.40 -0.63 1.78
CA ILE A 95 3.28 -0.66 0.64
C ILE A 95 4.69 -0.43 1.17
N ASP A 96 5.52 -1.46 1.12
CA ASP A 96 6.90 -1.45 1.62
C ASP A 96 7.89 -1.36 0.45
N ASP A 97 9.01 -0.67 0.67
CA ASP A 97 10.08 -0.46 -0.32
C ASP A 97 9.66 0.29 -1.60
N ALA A 98 8.62 1.13 -1.53
CA ALA A 98 8.23 1.97 -2.65
C ALA A 98 9.24 3.11 -2.87
N VAL A 99 9.93 3.10 -4.01
CA VAL A 99 10.79 4.19 -4.44
C VAL A 99 9.98 5.20 -5.25
N PRO A 100 9.99 6.50 -4.90
CA PRO A 100 9.35 7.54 -5.71
C PRO A 100 9.88 7.54 -7.13
N LYS A 101 9.01 7.79 -8.12
CA LYS A 101 9.48 7.97 -9.49
C LYS A 101 10.28 9.27 -9.60
N ALA A 102 11.33 9.26 -10.42
CA ALA A 102 12.17 10.44 -10.64
C ALA A 102 11.31 11.63 -11.09
N GLY A 103 11.32 12.71 -10.30
CA GLY A 103 10.49 13.91 -10.49
C GLY A 103 9.47 14.17 -9.37
N GLU A 104 9.05 13.16 -8.62
CA GLU A 104 8.27 13.37 -7.37
C GLU A 104 9.15 13.76 -6.19
N THR A 105 10.44 13.39 -6.26
CA THR A 105 11.48 13.74 -5.29
C THR A 105 11.63 15.25 -5.06
N GLU A 106 11.38 16.09 -6.08
CA GLU A 106 11.52 17.55 -5.96
C GLU A 106 10.43 18.19 -5.09
N ARG A 107 9.21 17.66 -5.10
CA ARG A 107 8.10 18.17 -4.25
C ARG A 107 8.32 17.87 -2.78
N VAL A 108 9.17 16.89 -2.49
CA VAL A 108 9.51 16.48 -1.12
C VAL A 108 10.86 17.03 -0.66
N GLN A 109 11.79 17.30 -1.57
CA GLN A 109 13.05 18.02 -1.32
C GLN A 109 12.90 19.51 -1.01
N GLY A 110 11.79 20.15 -1.40
CA GLY A 110 11.52 21.56 -1.07
C GLY A 110 11.49 21.87 0.43
N TYR A 111 11.33 20.86 1.29
CA TYR A 111 11.27 21.01 2.75
C TYR A 111 12.65 20.93 3.44
N GLN A 112 13.71 20.47 2.76
CA GLN A 112 15.03 20.29 3.39
C GLN A 112 16.16 21.07 2.75
N ARG A 113 15.82 22.27 2.27
CA ARG A 113 16.81 23.31 1.98
C ARG A 113 17.38 23.89 3.29
N GLY A 114 18.16 23.05 3.98
CA GLY A 114 18.92 23.35 5.18
C GLY A 114 20.14 22.44 5.24
N ARG A 115 20.95 22.47 4.17
CA ARG A 115 22.34 21.99 4.03
C ARG A 115 22.70 20.74 4.84
N GLY A 116 22.61 19.57 4.20
CA GLY A 116 23.16 18.31 4.72
C GLY A 116 22.29 17.10 4.42
N ASP A 117 22.12 16.80 3.14
CA ASP A 117 21.73 15.52 2.54
C ASP A 117 20.70 14.67 3.30
N GLY A 118 19.48 15.17 3.41
CA GLY A 118 18.28 14.39 3.67
C GLY A 118 17.32 14.32 2.46
N VAL A 119 16.31 13.41 2.55
CA VAL A 119 14.87 13.54 2.10
C VAL A 119 14.52 12.76 0.79
N VAL A 120 13.49 11.88 0.60
CA VAL A 120 12.18 11.44 1.23
C VAL A 120 11.69 10.11 0.56
N ALA A 121 10.78 9.25 1.07
CA ALA A 121 9.28 9.23 1.00
C ALA A 121 8.64 8.21 1.95
#